data_AF-A0A421NXA0-F1
#
_entry.id   AF-A0A421NXA0-F1
#
_cell.length_a   1.000
_cell.length_b   1.000
_cell.length_c   1.000
_cell.angle_alpha   90.00
_cell.angle_beta   90.00
_cell.angle_gamma   90.00
#
_symmetry.space_group_name_H-M   'P 1'
#
loop_
_entity.id
_entity.type
_entity.pdbx_description
1 polymer ?
#
loop_
_entity_poly.entity_id
_entity_poly.type
_entity_poly.pdbx_seq_one_letter_code
_entity_poly.pdbx_strand_id
1 'polypeptide(L)'
;MKTKLTKKQKIIIIITTFLLFVVGLFLILKLIHKPTATPPIEKTFTYDNNQTYEQNLENWKNQCYFKAGTTYTAKEIREKLGRSDRTVYCLDDGGVGWYNDYQFNLFSTEEDNFKLHYAYNTGWGWFLDKWYFYLPGTSRPGYNSSSDRGKSLLLGRSGSNFSIRFHIYVDTTPPPTKPNN
;
A
#
# COMPACT_ATOMS: atom_id res chain seq x y z
N MET A 1 -10.08 -31.36 56.32
CA MET A 1 -10.58 -30.13 56.99
C MET A 1 -10.88 -29.10 55.90
N LYS A 2 -12.15 -28.74 55.64
CA LYS A 2 -12.52 -27.75 54.60
C LYS A 2 -12.45 -26.35 55.19
N THR A 3 -11.47 -25.55 54.78
CA THR A 3 -11.32 -24.15 55.20
C THR A 3 -12.47 -23.33 54.63
N LYS A 4 -13.30 -22.73 55.49
CA LYS A 4 -14.41 -21.86 55.06
C LYS A 4 -13.86 -20.49 54.66
N LEU A 5 -14.12 -20.09 53.41
CA LEU A 5 -13.82 -18.75 52.91
C LEU A 5 -14.62 -17.68 53.67
N THR A 6 -13.92 -16.63 54.11
CA THR A 6 -14.52 -15.45 54.75
C THR A 6 -15.34 -14.63 53.75
N LYS A 7 -16.28 -13.81 54.24
CA LYS A 7 -17.09 -12.93 53.39
C LYS A 7 -16.23 -12.00 52.52
N LYS A 8 -15.12 -11.46 53.06
CA LYS A 8 -14.18 -10.61 52.32
C LYS A 8 -13.51 -11.35 51.17
N GLN A 9 -13.06 -12.59 51.39
CA GLN A 9 -12.44 -13.40 50.34
C GLN A 9 -13.42 -13.74 49.21
N LYS A 10 -14.70 -14.00 49.53
CA LYS A 10 -15.73 -14.22 48.52
C LYS A 10 -15.98 -12.99 47.64
N ILE A 11 -16.01 -11.80 48.24
CA ILE A 11 -16.18 -10.54 47.52
C ILE A 11 -15.00 -10.29 46.57
N ILE A 12 -13.77 -10.51 47.04
CA ILE A 12 -12.57 -10.37 46.20
C ILE A 12 -12.63 -11.30 44.99
N ILE A 13 -12.98 -12.58 45.20
CA ILE A 13 -13.10 -13.55 44.10
C ILE A 13 -14.14 -13.10 43.07
N ILE A 14 -15.31 -12.60 43.50
CA ILE A 14 -16.36 -12.10 42.61
C ILE A 14 -15.85 -10.90 41.79
N ILE A 15 -15.21 -9.92 42.43
CA ILE A 15 -14.67 -8.73 41.74
C ILE A 15 -13.61 -9.13 40.72
N THR A 16 -12.66 -9.99 41.10
CA THR A 16 -11.61 -10.46 40.19
C THR A 16 -12.19 -11.22 39.00
N THR A 17 -13.22 -12.05 39.23
CA THR A 17 -13.88 -12.82 38.16
C THR A 17 -14.62 -11.90 37.20
N PHE A 18 -15.32 -10.89 37.73
CA PHE A 18 -16.00 -9.87 36.92
C PHE A 18 -15.00 -9.06 36.09
N LEU A 19 -13.86 -8.68 36.67
CA LEU A 19 -12.83 -7.92 35.96
C LEU A 19 -12.24 -8.71 34.79
N LEU A 20 -11.94 -10.00 35.01
CA LEU A 20 -11.47 -10.90 33.96
C LEU A 20 -12.49 -11.06 32.83
N PHE A 21 -13.78 -11.14 33.18
CA PHE A 21 -14.85 -11.20 32.19
C PHE A 21 -14.93 -9.93 31.34
N VAL A 22 -14.85 -8.75 31.94
CA VAL A 22 -14.87 -7.46 31.22
C VAL A 22 -13.67 -7.32 30.29
N VAL A 23 -12.47 -7.66 30.75
CA VAL A 23 -11.26 -7.64 29.92
C VAL A 23 -11.38 -8.63 28.75
N GLY A 24 -11.88 -9.85 29.02
CA GLY A 24 -12.14 -10.84 27.98
C GLY A 24 -13.12 -10.33 26.91
N LEU A 25 -14.23 -9.71 27.33
CA LEU A 25 -15.24 -9.17 26.44
C LEU A 25 -14.70 -8.01 25.57
N PHE A 26 -13.87 -7.14 26.15
CA PHE A 26 -13.19 -6.07 25.42
C PHE A 26 -12.25 -6.59 24.35
N LEU A 27 -11.47 -7.65 24.64
CA LEU A 27 -10.60 -8.29 23.66
C LEU A 27 -11.40 -8.95 22.53
N ILE A 28 -12.52 -9.62 22.85
CA ILE A 28 -13.42 -10.21 21.85
C ILE A 28 -14.01 -9.12 20.96
N LEU A 29 -14.47 -8.00 21.51
CA LEU A 29 -14.99 -6.87 20.73
C LEU A 29 -13.95 -6.28 19.77
N LYS A 30 -12.67 -6.20 20.18
CA LYS A 30 -11.56 -5.79 19.29
C LYS A 30 -11.29 -6.79 18.17
N LEU A 31 -11.49 -8.09 18.41
CA LEU A 31 -11.33 -9.13 17.41
C LEU A 31 -12.49 -9.15 16.40
N ILE A 32 -13.70 -8.80 16.84
CA ILE A 32 -14.90 -8.71 15.97
C ILE A 32 -14.87 -7.43 15.13
N HIS A 33 -14.44 -6.29 15.71
CA HIS A 33 -14.23 -5.04 14.99
C HIS A 33 -12.90 -5.04 14.23
N LYS A 34 -12.65 -6.08 13.41
CA LYS A 34 -11.71 -5.87 12.30
C LYS A 34 -12.30 -4.75 11.46
N PRO A 35 -11.58 -3.64 11.20
CA PRO A 35 -12.07 -2.65 10.26
C PRO A 35 -12.32 -3.40 8.96
N THR A 36 -13.59 -3.47 8.56
CA THR A 36 -13.98 -3.97 7.25
C THR A 36 -13.20 -3.13 6.27
N ALA A 37 -12.15 -3.71 5.69
CA ALA A 37 -11.39 -3.03 4.66
C ALA A 37 -12.37 -2.82 3.53
N THR A 38 -12.85 -1.58 3.39
CA THR A 38 -13.61 -1.19 2.21
C THR A 38 -12.74 -1.56 1.02
N PRO A 39 -13.21 -2.42 0.11
CA PRO A 39 -12.43 -2.71 -1.09
C PRO A 39 -12.11 -1.35 -1.74
N PRO A 40 -10.84 -1.10 -2.10
CA PRO A 40 -10.48 0.16 -2.72
C PRO A 40 -11.38 0.35 -3.95
N ILE A 41 -12.15 1.44 -3.96
CA ILE A 41 -13.06 1.76 -5.06
C ILE A 41 -12.25 1.68 -6.34
N GLU A 42 -12.68 0.82 -7.26
CA GLU A 42 -12.03 0.68 -8.55
C GLU A 42 -12.28 1.98 -9.33
N LYS A 43 -11.24 2.79 -9.42
CA LYS A 43 -11.30 4.08 -10.07
C LYS A 43 -11.46 3.84 -11.56
N THR A 44 -12.52 4.36 -12.15
CA THR A 44 -12.71 4.41 -13.59
C THR A 44 -12.37 5.82 -14.06
N PHE A 45 -11.51 5.93 -15.07
CA PHE A 45 -11.28 7.17 -15.78
C PHE A 45 -11.88 7.02 -17.17
N THR A 46 -12.85 7.86 -17.49
CA THR A 46 -13.49 7.87 -18.80
C THR A 46 -12.90 9.02 -19.59
N TYR A 47 -12.29 8.71 -20.72
CA TYR A 47 -11.78 9.72 -21.65
C TYR A 47 -12.95 10.43 -22.33
N ASP A 48 -12.86 11.76 -22.43
CA ASP A 48 -13.82 12.54 -23.18
C ASP A 48 -13.35 12.63 -24.64
N ASN A 49 -14.09 11.98 -25.54
CA ASN A 49 -13.79 11.99 -26.98
C ASN A 49 -13.91 13.39 -27.61
N ASN A 50 -14.53 14.35 -26.92
CA ASN A 50 -14.60 15.74 -27.37
C ASN A 50 -13.40 16.59 -26.91
N GLN A 51 -12.51 16.03 -26.09
CA GLN A 51 -11.32 16.71 -25.58
C GLN A 51 -10.07 16.29 -26.36
N THR A 52 -9.11 17.21 -26.46
CA THR A 52 -7.81 16.90 -27.08
C THR A 52 -7.04 15.88 -26.23
N TYR A 53 -6.03 15.24 -26.83
CA TYR A 53 -5.11 14.37 -26.10
C TYR A 53 -4.52 15.09 -24.88
N GLU A 54 -4.08 16.34 -25.03
CA GLU A 54 -3.48 17.15 -23.97
C GLU A 54 -4.46 17.43 -22.83
N GLN A 55 -5.74 17.67 -23.15
CA GLN A 55 -6.79 17.89 -22.15
C GLN A 55 -7.09 16.62 -21.36
N ASN A 56 -7.26 15.48 -22.04
CA ASN A 56 -7.44 14.18 -21.40
C ASN A 56 -6.22 13.79 -20.56
N LEU A 57 -5.01 14.12 -21.03
CA LEU A 57 -3.76 13.89 -20.32
C LEU A 57 -3.68 14.70 -19.03
N GLU A 58 -4.04 15.98 -19.10
CA GLU A 58 -4.05 16.86 -17.94
C GLU A 58 -5.10 16.41 -16.92
N ASN A 59 -6.29 16.02 -17.36
CA ASN A 59 -7.31 15.43 -16.51
C ASN A 59 -6.83 14.15 -15.83
N TRP A 60 -6.14 13.28 -16.57
CA TRP A 60 -5.53 12.08 -16.02
C TRP A 60 -4.46 12.41 -14.96
N LYS A 61 -3.56 13.37 -15.24
CA LYS A 61 -2.56 13.86 -14.28
C LYS A 61 -3.22 14.41 -13.02
N ASN A 62 -4.32 15.14 -13.16
CA ASN A 62 -5.06 15.75 -12.05
C ASN A 62 -5.76 14.72 -11.16
N GLN A 63 -6.21 13.60 -11.69
CA GLN A 63 -6.77 12.53 -10.85
C GLN A 63 -5.72 11.65 -10.17
N CYS A 64 -4.48 11.53 -10.70
CA CYS A 64 -3.48 10.56 -10.23
C CYS A 64 -3.34 10.47 -8.70
N TYR A 65 -3.25 9.25 -8.16
CA TYR A 65 -2.98 9.01 -6.73
C TYR A 65 -1.66 9.64 -6.26
N PHE A 66 -0.62 9.52 -7.10
CA PHE A 66 0.71 10.05 -6.81
C PHE A 66 1.11 11.04 -7.91
N LYS A 67 1.52 12.24 -7.49
CA LYS A 67 1.96 13.32 -8.37
C LYS A 67 3.48 13.27 -8.53
N ALA A 68 3.95 13.62 -9.73
CA ALA A 68 5.36 13.80 -9.99
C ALA A 68 5.99 14.85 -9.06
N GLY A 69 7.19 14.56 -8.56
CA GLY A 69 7.96 15.40 -7.64
C GLY A 69 7.58 15.26 -6.17
N THR A 70 6.46 14.61 -5.84
CA THR A 70 5.90 14.57 -4.48
C THR A 70 6.40 13.37 -3.67
N THR A 71 6.58 13.61 -2.37
CA THR A 71 6.97 12.58 -1.40
C THR A 71 5.75 12.14 -0.60
N TYR A 72 5.52 10.84 -0.52
CA TYR A 72 4.42 10.23 0.21
C TYR A 72 4.96 9.30 1.29
N THR A 73 4.36 9.38 2.47
CA THR A 73 4.65 8.45 3.55
C THR A 73 4.16 7.06 3.22
N ALA A 74 4.81 6.12 3.89
CA ALA A 74 4.37 4.75 4.00
C ALA A 74 2.84 4.57 4.19
N LYS A 75 2.27 5.33 5.12
CA LYS A 75 0.84 5.26 5.47
C LYS A 75 -0.04 5.74 4.31
N GLU A 76 0.28 6.87 3.69
CA GLU A 76 -0.49 7.44 2.58
C GLU A 76 -0.54 6.50 1.37
N ILE A 77 0.57 5.82 1.07
CA ILE A 77 0.62 4.87 -0.05
C ILE A 77 -0.33 3.70 0.20
N ARG A 78 -0.32 3.16 1.43
CA ARG A 78 -1.23 2.09 1.84
C ARG A 78 -2.69 2.52 1.83
N GLU A 79 -2.97 3.74 2.25
CA GLU A 79 -4.34 4.29 2.22
C GLU A 79 -4.85 4.46 0.79
N LYS A 80 -3.97 4.75 -0.17
CA LYS A 80 -4.33 4.91 -1.60
C LYS A 80 -4.41 3.60 -2.37
N LEU A 81 -3.42 2.70 -2.20
CA LEU A 81 -3.30 1.47 -2.99
C LEU A 81 -3.84 0.22 -2.27
N GLY A 82 -4.06 0.29 -0.96
CA GLY A 82 -4.56 -0.81 -0.16
C GLY A 82 -3.49 -1.83 0.27
N ARG A 83 -3.94 -3.06 0.52
CA ARG A 83 -3.14 -4.19 1.03
C ARG A 83 -3.19 -5.41 0.09
N SER A 84 -3.40 -5.17 -1.19
CA SER A 84 -3.52 -6.21 -2.21
C SER A 84 -2.62 -5.87 -3.39
N ASP A 85 -2.22 -6.89 -4.14
CA ASP A 85 -1.48 -6.72 -5.38
C ASP A 85 -2.38 -6.04 -6.42
N ARG A 86 -1.83 -5.07 -7.17
CA ARG A 86 -2.56 -4.29 -8.18
C ARG A 86 -1.63 -3.90 -9.33
N THR A 87 -2.19 -3.70 -10.50
CA THR A 87 -1.50 -2.98 -11.58
C THR A 87 -1.67 -1.49 -11.38
N VAL A 88 -0.60 -0.74 -11.51
CA VAL A 88 -0.60 0.72 -11.57
C VAL A 88 0.05 1.17 -12.86
N TYR A 89 -0.24 2.39 -13.29
CA TYR A 89 0.19 2.96 -14.55
C TYR A 89 0.90 4.29 -14.33
N CYS A 90 1.94 4.57 -15.11
CA CYS A 90 2.66 5.85 -15.14
C CYS A 90 2.67 6.45 -16.56
N LEU A 91 3.03 7.72 -16.68
CA LEU A 91 2.86 8.46 -17.94
C LEU A 91 4.16 8.56 -18.75
N ASP A 92 5.31 8.61 -18.06
CA ASP A 92 6.63 8.88 -18.63
C ASP A 92 7.70 8.00 -17.96
N ASP A 93 8.89 7.98 -18.56
CA ASP A 93 10.12 7.54 -17.91
C ASP A 93 10.39 8.35 -16.65
N GLY A 94 10.73 7.67 -15.56
CA GLY A 94 11.20 8.35 -14.37
C GLY A 94 11.21 7.48 -13.13
N GLY A 95 11.60 8.05 -11.99
CA GLY A 95 11.92 7.26 -10.81
C GLY A 95 10.82 7.15 -9.76
N VAL A 96 10.81 6.04 -9.03
CA VAL A 96 10.19 5.94 -7.71
C VAL A 96 11.30 5.56 -6.74
N GLY A 97 11.62 6.41 -5.77
CA GLY A 97 12.81 6.24 -4.92
C GLY A 97 12.54 6.57 -3.46
N TRP A 98 13.43 6.12 -2.57
CA TRP A 98 13.37 6.52 -1.17
C TRP A 98 13.80 7.99 -1.04
N TYR A 99 13.15 8.74 -0.14
CA TYR A 99 13.40 10.17 0.02
C TYR A 99 14.85 10.53 0.39
N ASN A 100 15.58 9.63 1.09
CA ASN A 100 16.91 9.93 1.65
C ASN A 100 18.10 9.16 1.06
N ASP A 101 17.90 8.10 0.28
CA ASP A 101 19.01 7.36 -0.35
C ASP A 101 18.44 6.38 -1.39
N TYR A 102 19.02 6.38 -2.60
CA TYR A 102 18.65 5.55 -3.76
C TYR A 102 17.37 5.97 -4.50
N GLN A 103 17.57 6.70 -5.61
CA GLN A 103 16.58 6.84 -6.68
C GLN A 103 16.61 5.55 -7.52
N PHE A 104 15.48 4.88 -7.65
CA PHE A 104 15.30 3.87 -8.70
C PHE A 104 14.63 4.57 -9.87
N ASN A 105 15.37 4.70 -10.96
CA ASN A 105 14.83 5.16 -12.22
C ASN A 105 14.08 3.98 -12.86
N LEU A 106 12.76 4.08 -12.98
CA LEU A 106 11.98 3.20 -13.84
C LEU A 106 12.13 3.78 -15.25
N PHE A 107 13.09 3.27 -16.00
CA PHE A 107 13.23 3.59 -17.41
C PHE A 107 12.21 2.73 -18.18
N SER A 108 11.24 3.35 -18.84
CA SER A 108 10.31 2.68 -19.73
C SER A 108 10.90 2.75 -21.14
N THR A 109 11.32 1.61 -21.70
CA THR A 109 11.95 1.65 -23.02
C THR A 109 10.95 1.69 -24.18
N GLU A 110 9.64 1.54 -23.95
CA GLU A 110 8.61 1.43 -25.02
C GLU A 110 7.20 1.80 -24.50
N GLU A 111 6.28 2.18 -25.39
CA GLU A 111 4.90 2.62 -25.05
C GLU A 111 4.05 1.59 -24.28
N ASP A 112 4.43 0.30 -24.28
CA ASP A 112 3.79 -0.75 -23.48
C ASP A 112 4.31 -0.84 -22.02
N ASN A 113 5.35 -0.07 -21.66
CA ASN A 113 6.09 -0.15 -20.38
C ASN A 113 5.59 0.78 -19.27
N PHE A 114 4.45 1.43 -19.47
CA PHE A 114 3.81 2.27 -18.45
C PHE A 114 3.14 1.50 -17.31
N LYS A 115 3.08 0.16 -17.41
CA LYS A 115 2.51 -0.71 -16.36
C LYS A 115 3.57 -1.01 -15.31
N LEU A 116 3.17 -0.92 -14.05
CA LEU A 116 3.95 -1.37 -12.89
C LEU A 116 3.06 -2.30 -12.06
N HIS A 117 3.66 -3.37 -11.54
CA HIS A 117 3.01 -4.19 -10.53
C HIS A 117 3.30 -3.61 -9.14
N TYR A 118 2.23 -3.19 -8.47
CA TYR A 118 2.23 -2.99 -7.03
C TYR A 118 1.96 -4.34 -6.36
N ALA A 119 2.85 -4.78 -5.47
CA ALA A 119 2.59 -5.95 -4.65
C ALA A 119 2.72 -5.64 -3.17
N TYR A 120 1.80 -6.18 -2.37
CA TYR A 120 1.78 -6.06 -0.93
C TYR A 120 1.97 -7.46 -0.32
N ASN A 121 2.90 -7.60 0.63
CA ASN A 121 3.11 -8.84 1.36
C ASN A 121 3.02 -8.55 2.86
N THR A 122 2.12 -9.24 3.54
CA THR A 122 2.20 -9.40 4.99
C THR A 122 3.16 -10.53 5.28
N GLY A 123 4.41 -10.22 5.65
CA GLY A 123 5.40 -11.26 5.99
C GLY A 123 4.88 -12.25 7.04
N TRP A 124 5.32 -13.51 6.96
CA TRP A 124 5.04 -14.52 7.99
C TRP A 124 5.64 -14.06 9.33
N GLY A 125 4.77 -13.82 10.31
CA GLY A 125 5.15 -13.39 11.66
C GLY A 125 5.22 -11.87 11.82
N TRP A 126 4.19 -11.31 12.47
CA TRP A 126 4.07 -10.07 13.27
C TRP A 126 4.78 -8.76 12.91
N PHE A 127 5.71 -8.67 11.95
CA PHE A 127 6.59 -7.52 11.95
C PHE A 127 6.71 -6.72 10.67
N LEU A 128 6.54 -7.22 9.45
CA LEU A 128 6.96 -6.41 8.29
C LEU A 128 6.06 -6.56 7.07
N ASP A 129 5.09 -5.67 6.95
CA ASP A 129 4.47 -5.36 5.66
C ASP A 129 5.56 -4.89 4.69
N LYS A 130 5.68 -5.57 3.55
CA LYS A 130 6.61 -5.24 2.47
C LYS A 130 5.84 -4.89 1.22
N TRP A 131 6.26 -3.84 0.52
CA TRP A 131 5.60 -3.40 -0.70
C TRP A 131 6.60 -3.19 -1.80
N TYR A 132 6.13 -3.45 -3.01
CA TYR A 132 6.97 -3.57 -4.17
C TYR A 132 6.35 -2.83 -5.34
N PHE A 133 7.20 -2.16 -6.11
CA PHE A 133 6.89 -1.71 -7.46
C PHE A 133 7.89 -2.38 -8.40
N TYR A 134 7.42 -3.04 -9.44
CA TYR A 134 8.27 -3.74 -10.39
C TYR A 134 7.63 -3.77 -11.78
N LEU A 135 8.47 -3.88 -12.80
CA LEU A 135 8.00 -3.95 -14.18
C LEU A 135 7.35 -5.33 -14.46
N PRO A 136 6.30 -5.40 -15.29
CA PRO A 136 5.75 -6.67 -15.77
C PRO A 136 6.83 -7.56 -16.38
N GLY A 137 6.71 -8.88 -16.18
CA GLY A 137 7.70 -9.85 -16.67
C GLY A 137 9.01 -9.89 -15.87
N THR A 138 9.12 -9.14 -14.78
CA THR A 138 10.27 -9.19 -13.87
C THR A 138 9.92 -9.96 -12.59
N SER A 139 10.89 -10.66 -12.02
CA SER A 139 10.69 -11.39 -10.77
C SER A 139 10.27 -10.43 -9.65
N ARG A 140 9.23 -10.78 -8.89
CA ARG A 140 8.95 -10.12 -7.60
C ARG A 140 10.24 -10.20 -6.79
N PRO A 141 10.79 -9.09 -6.26
CA PRO A 141 12.07 -9.11 -5.59
C PRO A 141 11.95 -9.86 -4.26
N GLY A 142 12.20 -11.16 -4.34
CA GLY A 142 12.70 -11.94 -3.23
C GLY A 142 14.20 -11.70 -3.16
N TYR A 143 14.65 -11.03 -2.11
CA TYR A 143 16.03 -11.06 -1.62
C TYR A 143 17.14 -11.02 -2.69
N ASN A 144 17.71 -9.82 -2.91
CA ASN A 144 19.08 -9.64 -3.40
C ASN A 144 19.50 -10.47 -4.63
N SER A 145 18.63 -10.61 -5.64
CA SER A 145 19.07 -10.97 -6.99
C SER A 145 19.78 -9.77 -7.60
N SER A 146 21.10 -9.87 -7.78
CA SER A 146 21.93 -8.82 -8.40
C SER A 146 21.58 -8.56 -9.86
N SER A 147 20.88 -9.49 -10.53
CA SER A 147 20.42 -9.38 -11.91
C SER A 147 19.13 -8.56 -12.10
N ASP A 148 18.39 -8.27 -11.02
CA ASP A 148 17.13 -7.48 -11.07
C ASP A 148 17.31 -6.02 -10.65
N ARG A 149 18.56 -5.58 -10.45
CA ARG A 149 18.89 -4.18 -10.13
C ARG A 149 18.36 -3.27 -11.24
N GLY A 150 17.36 -2.44 -10.92
CA GLY A 150 16.69 -1.52 -11.85
C GLY A 150 15.32 -1.96 -12.35
N LYS A 151 14.87 -3.19 -12.02
CA LYS A 151 13.60 -3.76 -12.51
C LYS A 151 12.53 -3.93 -11.44
N SER A 152 12.95 -3.92 -10.18
CA SER A 152 12.06 -4.08 -9.04
C SER A 152 12.59 -3.36 -7.79
N LEU A 153 11.67 -2.86 -6.96
CA LEU A 153 12.02 -2.06 -5.79
C LEU A 153 11.26 -2.52 -4.55
N LEU A 154 12.01 -2.93 -3.52
CA LEU A 154 11.48 -3.05 -2.16
C LEU A 154 11.38 -1.65 -1.58
N LEU A 155 10.16 -1.18 -1.39
CA LEU A 155 9.92 0.19 -0.96
C LEU A 155 9.75 0.36 0.54
N GLY A 156 9.55 -0.72 1.30
CA GLY A 156 9.11 -0.57 2.68
C GLY A 156 9.18 -1.78 3.58
N ARG A 157 9.23 -1.49 4.89
CA ARG A 157 9.19 -2.44 6.02
C ARG A 157 8.24 -1.88 7.09
N SER A 158 7.16 -2.57 7.46
CA SER A 158 6.22 -2.07 8.50
C SER A 158 6.95 -1.67 9.79
N GLY A 159 6.56 -0.53 10.37
CA GLY A 159 7.20 0.08 11.54
C GLY A 159 8.29 1.12 11.23
N SER A 160 8.73 1.25 9.97
CA SER A 160 9.66 2.31 9.57
C SER A 160 8.90 3.53 9.02
N ASN A 161 9.23 4.73 9.53
CA ASN A 161 8.77 6.02 9.00
C ASN A 161 9.54 6.36 7.73
N PHE A 162 9.39 5.55 6.67
CA PHE A 162 9.97 5.87 5.38
C PHE A 162 8.96 6.64 4.52
N SER A 163 9.52 7.46 3.65
CA SER A 163 8.78 8.20 2.64
C SER A 163 9.39 7.93 1.27
N ILE A 164 8.52 7.88 0.28
CA ILE A 164 8.87 7.55 -1.10
C ILE A 164 8.60 8.79 -1.94
N ARG A 165 9.58 9.19 -2.73
CA ARG A 165 9.41 10.23 -3.73
C ARG A 165 9.03 9.61 -5.06
N PHE A 166 7.93 10.08 -5.62
CA PHE A 166 7.49 9.75 -6.97
C PHE A 166 7.97 10.88 -7.89
N HIS A 167 8.86 10.57 -8.82
CA HIS A 167 9.29 11.54 -9.84
C HIS A 167 8.34 11.57 -11.05
N ILE A 168 7.40 10.62 -11.09
CA ILE A 168 6.41 10.41 -12.15
C ILE A 168 4.99 10.45 -11.59
N TYR A 169 4.01 10.66 -12.48
CA TYR A 169 2.60 10.48 -12.16
C TYR A 169 2.26 8.99 -12.12
N VAL A 170 1.51 8.54 -11.12
CA VAL A 170 1.09 7.14 -10.98
C VAL A 170 -0.39 7.05 -10.59
N ASP A 171 -1.14 6.20 -11.29
CA ASP A 171 -2.55 5.91 -11.02
C ASP A 171 -2.89 4.43 -11.22
N THR A 172 -4.10 4.01 -10.91
CA THR A 172 -4.60 2.64 -11.20
C THR A 172 -5.33 2.55 -12.53
N THR A 173 -5.53 3.69 -13.20
CA THR A 173 -6.09 3.79 -14.55
C THR A 173 -4.97 4.10 -15.56
N PRO A 174 -5.01 3.53 -16.77
CA PRO A 174 -4.00 3.83 -17.79
C PRO A 174 -4.02 5.31 -18.21
N PRO A 175 -2.86 5.90 -18.58
CA PRO A 175 -2.84 7.22 -19.24
C PRO A 175 -3.54 7.15 -20.60
N PRO A 176 -4.03 8.28 -21.14
CA PRO A 176 -4.54 8.31 -22.51
C PRO A 176 -3.43 7.94 -23.50
N THR A 177 -3.78 7.20 -24.55
CA THR A 177 -2.84 6.85 -25.63
C THR A 177 -2.64 8.06 -26.54
N LYS A 178 -1.38 8.35 -26.88
CA LYS A 178 -1.06 9.39 -27.85
C LYS A 178 -1.59 8.97 -29.23
N PRO A 179 -2.27 9.85 -29.98
CA PRO A 179 -2.68 9.52 -31.34
C PRO A 179 -1.45 9.23 -32.21
N ASN A 180 -1.49 8.13 -32.97
CA ASN A 180 -0.47 7.82 -33.97
C ASN A 180 -0.59 8.86 -35.09
N ASN A 181 0.43 9.73 -35.21
CA ASN A 181 0.57 10.63 -36.36
C ASN A 181 0.98 9.85 -37.61
#